data_AF-A0A9D2FAT6-F1
#
_entry.id   AF-A0A9D2FAT6-F1
#
_cell.length_a   1.000
_cell.length_b   1.000
_cell.length_c   1.000
_cell.angle_alpha   90.00
_cell.angle_beta   90.00
_cell.angle_gamma   90.00
#
_symmetry.space_group_name_H-M   'P 1'
#
loop_
_entity.id
_entity.type
_entity.pdbx_description
1 polymer ?
#
loop_
_entity_poly.entity_id
_entity_poly.type
_entity_poly.pdbx_seq_one_letter_code
_entity_poly.pdbx_strand_id
1 'polypeptide(L)'
;MEELSSPKNEKVQEYIRLSQRKSARDQQNLFTFEGEKIFLEAVENHVKLRKVFLSPEKLNKYAAICYRLEASGVSVYQLTQAVQEKLSDTKTPQGIFCIAEKLDKYLTIDTIMRGHFFIALCSVSDPGNLGTILRTAEALGMDGAILSKDCCDPYGPKTIRSTMGSLFRLPFIQTEDIVGLLRQLGELGAFTYASVPDPHARSVTHQNFSGCNILCIGNESHGMAAEEIAACKQKLTIPMQGRTESLNAGIAAAILMWEMSRKAFKQ
;
A
#
# COMPACT_ATOMS: atom_id res chain seq x y z
N MET A 1 0.68 -20.97 -25.16
CA MET A 1 1.60 -20.50 -24.10
C MET A 1 3.03 -20.80 -24.51
N GLU A 2 3.90 -19.78 -24.43
CA GLU A 2 5.34 -19.86 -24.71
C GLU A 2 6.10 -20.23 -23.42
N GLU A 3 7.10 -21.11 -23.51
CA GLU A 3 8.00 -21.42 -22.39
C GLU A 3 9.24 -20.50 -22.44
N LEU A 4 9.59 -19.92 -21.29
CA LEU A 4 10.75 -19.06 -21.12
C LEU A 4 11.84 -19.79 -20.32
N SER A 5 12.90 -20.19 -21.02
CA SER A 5 14.02 -20.96 -20.46
C SER A 5 15.28 -20.14 -20.17
N SER A 6 15.39 -18.94 -20.75
CA SER A 6 16.58 -18.08 -20.61
C SER A 6 16.29 -16.87 -19.73
N PRO A 7 17.09 -16.63 -18.67
CA PRO A 7 17.02 -15.40 -17.89
C PRO A 7 17.27 -14.13 -18.71
N LYS A 8 17.95 -14.24 -19.86
CA LYS A 8 18.24 -13.11 -20.76
C LYS A 8 17.08 -12.78 -21.71
N ASN A 9 16.00 -13.57 -21.70
CA ASN A 9 14.81 -13.27 -22.50
C ASN A 9 14.27 -11.87 -22.17
N GLU A 10 13.87 -11.12 -23.18
CA GLU A 10 13.44 -9.72 -23.04
C GLU A 10 12.31 -9.55 -22.02
N LYS A 11 11.33 -10.46 -22.02
CA LYS A 11 10.17 -10.45 -21.13
C LYS A 11 10.57 -10.66 -19.67
N VAL A 12 11.58 -11.51 -19.43
CA VAL A 12 12.16 -11.75 -18.10
C VAL A 12 12.95 -10.52 -17.64
N GLN A 13 13.74 -9.94 -18.54
CA GLN A 13 14.52 -8.72 -18.25
C GLN A 13 13.64 -7.51 -17.96
N GLU A 14 12.49 -7.39 -18.62
CA GLU A 14 11.49 -6.38 -18.31
C GLU A 14 10.95 -6.53 -16.89
N TYR A 15 10.53 -7.74 -16.47
CA TYR A 15 10.10 -7.99 -15.09
C TYR A 15 11.18 -7.60 -14.09
N ILE A 16 12.44 -8.04 -14.31
CA ILE A 16 13.55 -7.72 -13.40
C ILE A 16 13.75 -6.21 -13.30
N ARG A 17 13.70 -5.49 -14.43
CA ARG A 17 13.86 -4.03 -14.48
C ARG A 17 12.75 -3.32 -13.72
N LEU A 18 11.50 -3.73 -13.92
CA LEU A 18 10.33 -3.18 -13.22
C LEU A 18 10.37 -3.51 -11.72
N SER A 19 10.87 -4.68 -11.32
CA SER A 19 11.03 -5.05 -9.91
C SER A 19 12.08 -4.18 -9.21
N GLN A 20 13.21 -3.95 -9.86
CA GLN A 20 14.36 -3.26 -9.25
C GLN A 20 14.28 -1.73 -9.30
N ARG A 21 13.64 -1.13 -10.31
CA ARG A 21 13.74 0.31 -10.57
C ARG A 21 12.38 1.00 -10.54
N LYS A 22 12.22 1.93 -9.58
CA LYS A 22 11.05 2.82 -9.51
C LYS A 22 10.86 3.63 -10.80
N SER A 23 11.94 4.19 -11.35
CA SER A 23 11.88 4.96 -12.60
C SER A 23 11.31 4.17 -13.77
N ALA A 24 11.60 2.86 -13.86
CA ALA A 24 11.03 2.01 -14.90
C ALA A 24 9.52 1.79 -14.68
N ARG A 25 9.10 1.57 -13.42
CA ARG A 25 7.69 1.46 -13.05
C ARG A 25 6.90 2.73 -13.39
N ASP A 26 7.46 3.89 -13.05
CA ASP A 26 6.85 5.19 -13.30
C ASP A 26 6.75 5.48 -14.81
N GLN A 27 7.83 5.27 -15.56
CA GLN A 27 7.87 5.54 -17.00
C GLN A 27 6.88 4.69 -17.79
N GLN A 28 6.67 3.43 -17.38
CA GLN A 28 5.78 2.51 -18.09
C GLN A 28 4.37 2.45 -17.50
N ASN A 29 4.12 3.11 -16.37
CA ASN A 29 2.91 2.96 -15.56
C ASN A 29 2.62 1.49 -15.19
N LEU A 30 3.66 0.71 -14.91
CA LEU A 30 3.58 -0.71 -14.57
C LEU A 30 4.18 -1.00 -13.20
N PHE A 31 3.79 -2.12 -12.60
CA PHE A 31 4.45 -2.67 -11.43
C PHE A 31 4.48 -4.20 -11.47
N THR A 32 5.32 -4.79 -10.63
CA THR A 32 5.50 -6.23 -10.54
C THR A 32 5.12 -6.75 -9.17
N PHE A 33 4.58 -7.95 -9.11
CA PHE A 33 4.37 -8.66 -7.86
C PHE A 33 4.55 -10.16 -8.06
N GLU A 34 4.85 -10.85 -6.97
CA GLU A 34 4.99 -12.30 -6.92
C GLU A 34 4.13 -12.89 -5.82
N GLY A 35 3.70 -14.14 -6.02
CA GLY A 35 2.98 -14.91 -5.01
C GLY A 35 1.57 -15.28 -5.41
N GLU A 36 1.17 -16.48 -4.99
CA GLU A 36 -0.11 -17.09 -5.33
C GLU A 36 -1.28 -16.30 -4.76
N LYS A 37 -1.20 -15.89 -3.49
CA LYS A 37 -2.25 -15.10 -2.85
C LYS A 37 -2.47 -13.78 -3.58
N ILE A 38 -1.40 -13.03 -3.86
CA ILE A 38 -1.49 -11.72 -4.52
C ILE A 38 -2.02 -11.86 -5.95
N PHE A 39 -1.61 -12.90 -6.69
CA PHE A 39 -2.18 -13.21 -8.00
C PHE A 39 -3.68 -13.44 -7.96
N LEU A 40 -4.17 -14.25 -7.03
CA LEU A 40 -5.60 -14.51 -6.89
C LEU A 40 -6.38 -13.23 -6.52
N GLU A 41 -5.85 -12.44 -5.59
CA GLU A 41 -6.42 -11.14 -5.22
C GLU A 41 -6.47 -10.18 -6.42
N ALA A 42 -5.42 -10.15 -7.24
CA ALA A 42 -5.38 -9.31 -8.44
C ALA A 42 -6.44 -9.73 -9.47
N VAL A 43 -6.63 -11.04 -9.67
CA VAL A 43 -7.65 -11.58 -10.56
C VAL A 43 -9.06 -11.28 -10.05
N GLU A 44 -9.30 -11.49 -8.75
CA GLU A 44 -10.59 -11.24 -8.11
C GLU A 44 -10.98 -9.76 -8.13
N ASN A 45 -10.01 -8.87 -7.97
CA ASN A 45 -10.22 -7.41 -7.99
C ASN A 45 -10.07 -6.80 -9.40
N HIS A 46 -10.06 -7.63 -10.45
CA HIS A 46 -9.97 -7.20 -11.85
C HIS A 46 -8.82 -6.23 -12.14
N VAL A 47 -7.67 -6.43 -11.50
CA VAL A 47 -6.46 -5.67 -11.76
C VAL A 47 -6.03 -5.91 -13.22
N LYS A 48 -5.64 -4.83 -13.92
CA LYS A 48 -5.19 -4.89 -15.32
C LYS A 48 -3.83 -5.58 -15.42
N LEU A 49 -3.84 -6.91 -15.51
CA LEU A 49 -2.65 -7.73 -15.72
C LEU A 49 -2.17 -7.62 -17.18
N ARG A 50 -0.86 -7.49 -17.37
CA ARG A 50 -0.23 -7.44 -18.70
C ARG A 50 0.50 -8.73 -19.03
N LYS A 51 1.24 -9.26 -18.07
CA LYS A 51 1.99 -10.51 -18.21
C LYS A 51 1.89 -11.33 -16.94
N VAL A 52 1.68 -12.63 -17.08
CA VAL A 52 1.73 -13.60 -15.98
C VAL A 52 2.73 -14.68 -16.35
N PHE A 53 3.65 -14.95 -15.43
CA PHE A 53 4.66 -15.98 -15.56
C PHE A 53 4.43 -17.02 -14.46
N LEU A 54 4.29 -18.29 -14.84
CA LEU A 54 3.99 -19.38 -13.91
C LEU A 54 5.01 -20.51 -14.04
N SER A 55 5.32 -21.17 -12.92
CA SER A 55 5.96 -22.48 -12.95
C SER A 55 5.02 -23.53 -13.58
N PRO A 56 5.52 -24.67 -14.09
CA PRO A 56 4.68 -25.71 -14.69
C PRO A 56 3.59 -26.21 -13.73
N GLU A 57 3.92 -26.37 -12.44
CA GLU A 57 2.96 -26.78 -11.41
C GLU A 57 1.81 -25.76 -11.26
N LYS A 58 2.13 -24.47 -11.16
CA LYS A 58 1.13 -23.41 -10.98
C LYS A 58 0.31 -23.19 -12.24
N LEU A 59 0.91 -23.36 -13.42
CA LEU A 59 0.20 -23.29 -14.69
C LEU A 59 -0.87 -24.37 -14.79
N ASN A 60 -0.52 -25.62 -14.44
CA ASN A 60 -1.48 -26.72 -14.40
C ASN A 60 -2.61 -26.45 -13.38
N LYS A 61 -2.27 -25.98 -12.19
CA LYS A 61 -3.24 -25.66 -11.13
C LYS A 61 -4.23 -24.56 -11.53
N TYR A 62 -3.76 -23.55 -12.26
CA TYR A 62 -4.53 -22.34 -12.61
C TYR A 62 -4.85 -22.22 -14.10
N ALA A 63 -4.85 -23.33 -14.85
CA ALA A 63 -5.03 -23.36 -16.29
C ALA A 63 -6.31 -22.63 -16.74
N ALA A 64 -7.44 -22.83 -16.04
CA ALA A 64 -8.70 -22.15 -16.35
C ALA A 64 -8.65 -20.63 -16.15
N ILE A 65 -7.91 -20.14 -15.14
CA ILE A 65 -7.70 -18.70 -14.94
C ILE A 65 -6.81 -18.16 -16.05
N CYS A 66 -5.72 -18.85 -16.36
CA CYS A 66 -4.77 -18.47 -17.41
C CYS A 66 -5.44 -18.36 -18.78
N TYR A 67 -6.31 -19.32 -19.14
CA TYR A 67 -7.06 -19.29 -20.38
C TYR A 67 -7.98 -18.05 -20.48
N ARG A 68 -8.67 -17.67 -19.39
CA ARG A 68 -9.48 -16.44 -19.36
C ARG A 68 -8.63 -15.19 -19.48
N LEU A 69 -7.47 -15.17 -18.82
CA LEU A 69 -6.53 -14.06 -18.91
C LEU A 69 -6.01 -13.90 -20.35
N GLU A 70 -5.60 -14.99 -21.01
CA GLU A 70 -5.19 -14.97 -22.43
C GLU A 70 -6.33 -14.47 -23.33
N ALA A 71 -7.56 -14.94 -23.11
CA ALA A 71 -8.73 -14.49 -23.87
C ALA A 71 -9.01 -12.98 -23.69
N SER A 72 -8.61 -12.40 -22.55
CA SER A 72 -8.68 -10.95 -22.28
C SER A 72 -7.45 -10.15 -22.77
N GLY A 73 -6.49 -10.80 -23.45
CA GLY A 73 -5.30 -10.17 -24.00
C GLY A 73 -4.09 -10.12 -23.07
N VAL A 74 -4.15 -10.78 -21.91
CA VAL A 74 -2.99 -10.91 -21.00
C VAL A 74 -2.04 -11.98 -21.53
N SER A 75 -0.74 -11.69 -21.60
CA SER A 75 0.22 -12.71 -22.01
C SER A 75 0.56 -13.67 -20.88
N VAL A 76 0.42 -14.98 -21.11
CA VAL A 76 0.76 -16.01 -20.11
C VAL A 76 1.96 -16.84 -20.59
N TYR A 77 2.94 -17.00 -19.71
CA TYR A 77 4.20 -17.68 -19.99
C TYR A 77 4.50 -18.76 -18.95
N GLN A 78 5.02 -19.90 -19.41
CA GLN A 78 5.60 -20.92 -18.55
C GLN A 78 7.07 -20.58 -18.28
N LEU A 79 7.53 -20.76 -17.03
CA LEU A 79 8.91 -20.56 -16.63
C LEU A 79 9.64 -21.88 -16.38
N THR A 80 10.92 -21.93 -16.73
CA THR A 80 11.82 -22.95 -16.16
C THR A 80 12.25 -22.58 -14.74
N GLN A 81 12.72 -23.57 -13.98
CA GLN A 81 13.22 -23.37 -12.61
C GLN A 81 14.31 -22.29 -12.54
N ALA A 82 15.27 -22.31 -13.49
CA ALA A 82 16.37 -21.34 -13.52
C ALA A 82 15.88 -19.89 -13.70
N VAL A 83 14.81 -19.68 -14.49
CA VAL A 83 14.20 -18.35 -14.65
C VAL A 83 13.42 -17.95 -13.40
N GLN A 84 12.67 -18.88 -12.81
CA GLN A 84 11.93 -18.64 -11.55
C GLN A 84 12.85 -18.21 -10.41
N GLU A 85 13.99 -18.87 -10.23
CA GLU A 85 14.99 -18.49 -9.22
C GLU A 85 15.56 -17.10 -9.46
N LYS A 86 15.71 -16.69 -10.72
CA LYS A 86 16.20 -15.35 -11.07
C LYS A 86 15.16 -14.25 -10.84
N LEU A 87 13.89 -14.54 -11.05
CA LEU A 87 12.79 -13.59 -10.88
C LEU A 87 12.42 -13.38 -9.41
N SER A 88 12.60 -14.41 -8.59
CA SER A 88 12.21 -14.40 -7.19
C SER A 88 13.02 -13.42 -6.35
N ASP A 89 12.29 -12.67 -5.52
CA ASP A 89 12.86 -11.83 -4.47
C ASP A 89 12.78 -12.53 -3.09
N THR A 90 12.24 -13.75 -3.03
CA THR A 90 12.24 -14.60 -1.82
C THR A 90 13.14 -15.83 -1.94
N LYS A 91 13.54 -16.36 -0.78
CA LYS A 91 14.26 -17.63 -0.64
C LYS A 91 13.47 -18.84 -1.16
N THR A 92 12.14 -18.78 -1.10
CA THR A 92 11.23 -19.84 -1.56
C THR A 92 10.24 -19.24 -2.58
N PRO A 93 10.59 -19.27 -3.88
CA PRO A 93 9.75 -18.69 -4.92
C PRO A 93 8.39 -19.41 -4.98
N GLN A 94 7.28 -18.66 -4.95
CA GLN A 94 5.93 -19.23 -4.99
C GLN A 94 5.48 -19.67 -6.40
N GLY A 95 6.31 -19.42 -7.42
CA GLY A 95 6.08 -19.89 -8.79
C GLY A 95 5.06 -19.09 -9.59
N ILE A 96 4.67 -17.90 -9.14
CA ILE A 96 3.79 -16.98 -9.89
C ILE A 96 4.36 -15.56 -9.81
N PHE A 97 4.54 -14.93 -10.97
CA PHE A 97 5.07 -13.57 -11.13
C PHE A 97 4.19 -12.82 -12.11
N CYS A 98 3.89 -11.56 -11.82
CA CYS A 98 2.96 -10.76 -12.62
C CYS A 98 3.53 -9.37 -12.92
N ILE A 99 3.20 -8.85 -14.08
CA ILE A 99 3.30 -7.42 -14.42
C ILE A 99 1.87 -6.90 -14.59
N ALA A 100 1.55 -5.81 -13.91
CA ALA A 100 0.25 -5.15 -13.93
C ALA A 100 0.39 -3.65 -14.18
N GLU A 101 -0.66 -3.02 -14.69
CA GLU A 101 -0.74 -1.55 -14.74
C GLU A 101 -0.96 -1.00 -13.34
N LYS A 102 -0.28 0.12 -13.02
CA LYS A 102 -0.52 0.82 -11.76
C LYS A 102 -2.00 1.15 -11.62
N LEU A 103 -2.46 1.14 -10.37
CA LEU A 103 -3.87 1.25 -10.07
C LEU A 103 -4.33 2.69 -10.26
N ASP A 104 -5.39 2.86 -11.05
CA ASP A 104 -6.06 4.13 -11.30
C ASP A 104 -6.96 4.50 -10.10
N LYS A 105 -6.37 4.73 -8.92
CA LYS A 105 -7.11 5.02 -7.68
C LYS A 105 -6.99 6.50 -7.31
N TYR A 106 -7.92 7.30 -7.80
CA TYR A 106 -7.91 8.75 -7.57
C TYR A 106 -8.71 9.09 -6.32
N LEU A 107 -8.02 9.38 -5.21
CA LEU A 107 -8.61 10.22 -4.17
C LEU A 107 -8.51 11.67 -4.64
N THR A 108 -9.65 12.31 -4.80
CA THR A 108 -9.76 13.76 -4.91
C THR A 108 -10.14 14.32 -3.55
N ILE A 109 -9.95 15.63 -3.38
CA ILE A 109 -10.44 16.35 -2.20
C ILE A 109 -11.93 16.08 -1.98
N ASP A 110 -12.72 16.14 -3.06
CA ASP A 110 -14.16 15.91 -3.02
C ASP A 110 -14.52 14.48 -2.57
N THR A 111 -13.81 13.46 -3.04
CA THR A 111 -14.02 12.07 -2.55
C THR A 111 -13.55 11.89 -1.11
N ILE A 112 -12.49 12.58 -0.69
CA ILE A 112 -12.01 12.53 0.70
C ILE A 112 -13.07 13.13 1.63
N MET A 113 -13.60 14.31 1.28
CA MET A 113 -14.59 15.01 2.11
C MET A 113 -15.93 14.28 2.24
N ARG A 114 -16.23 13.33 1.35
CA ARG A 114 -17.41 12.45 1.45
C ARG A 114 -17.18 11.20 2.31
N GLY A 115 -15.94 10.88 2.64
CA GLY A 115 -15.59 9.73 3.49
C GLY A 115 -15.57 10.06 4.98
N HIS A 116 -15.17 9.08 5.77
CA HIS A 116 -15.15 9.13 7.22
C HIS A 116 -13.75 9.00 7.80
N PHE A 117 -12.95 8.04 7.33
CA PHE A 117 -11.69 7.66 7.95
C PHE A 117 -10.57 7.51 6.92
N PHE A 118 -9.57 8.37 7.02
CA PHE A 118 -8.38 8.36 6.17
C PHE A 118 -7.10 8.31 7.01
N ILE A 119 -6.07 7.71 6.43
CA ILE A 119 -4.72 7.73 6.97
C ILE A 119 -3.84 8.60 6.07
N ALA A 120 -3.06 9.52 6.65
CA ALA A 120 -2.02 10.27 5.96
C ALA A 120 -0.64 9.80 6.42
N LEU A 121 0.24 9.48 5.49
CA LEU A 121 1.58 8.97 5.75
C LEU A 121 2.61 10.02 5.35
N CYS A 122 3.30 10.55 6.35
CA CYS A 122 4.29 11.60 6.26
C CYS A 122 5.69 10.98 6.28
N SER A 123 6.28 10.85 5.10
CA SER A 123 7.63 10.33 4.89
C SER A 123 7.89 8.93 5.46
N VAL A 124 6.90 8.03 5.40
CA VAL A 124 7.06 6.63 5.85
C VAL A 124 8.03 5.90 4.93
N SER A 125 9.17 5.52 5.47
CA SER A 125 10.35 5.14 4.68
C SER A 125 10.59 3.64 4.58
N ASP A 126 10.08 2.84 5.52
CA ASP A 126 10.18 1.37 5.41
C ASP A 126 9.01 0.78 4.60
N PRO A 127 9.31 0.04 3.50
CA PRO A 127 8.28 -0.65 2.72
C PRO A 127 7.45 -1.67 3.51
N GLY A 128 8.03 -2.26 4.57
CA GLY A 128 7.34 -3.20 5.43
C GLY A 128 6.25 -2.52 6.25
N ASN A 129 6.58 -1.39 6.88
CA ASN A 129 5.65 -0.54 7.60
C ASN A 129 4.59 0.02 6.66
N LEU A 130 4.97 0.61 5.52
CA LEU A 130 4.00 1.12 4.55
C LEU A 130 2.98 0.06 4.16
N GLY A 131 3.44 -1.13 3.77
CA GLY A 131 2.52 -2.20 3.38
C GLY A 131 1.66 -2.71 4.53
N THR A 132 2.21 -2.78 5.74
CA THR A 132 1.47 -3.16 6.96
C THR A 132 0.38 -2.13 7.29
N ILE A 133 0.69 -0.84 7.17
CA ILE A 133 -0.27 0.24 7.42
C ILE A 133 -1.40 0.18 6.39
N LEU A 134 -1.10 0.07 5.10
CA LEU A 134 -2.12 -0.01 4.05
C LEU A 134 -3.01 -1.25 4.21
N ARG A 135 -2.42 -2.39 4.57
CA ARG A 135 -3.17 -3.61 4.89
C ARG A 135 -4.09 -3.42 6.08
N THR A 136 -3.59 -2.78 7.14
CA THR A 136 -4.37 -2.54 8.36
C THR A 136 -5.49 -1.54 8.09
N ALA A 137 -5.22 -0.50 7.29
CA ALA A 137 -6.21 0.48 6.89
C ALA A 137 -7.36 -0.17 6.11
N GLU A 138 -7.06 -1.04 5.14
CA GLU A 138 -8.09 -1.79 4.41
C GLU A 138 -8.90 -2.71 5.34
N ALA A 139 -8.22 -3.48 6.21
CA ALA A 139 -8.87 -4.40 7.13
C ALA A 139 -9.77 -3.70 8.18
N LEU A 140 -9.44 -2.47 8.55
CA LEU A 140 -10.24 -1.66 9.49
C LEU A 140 -11.28 -0.77 8.79
N GLY A 141 -11.45 -0.91 7.47
CA GLY A 141 -12.46 -0.18 6.72
C GLY A 141 -12.16 1.32 6.57
N MET A 142 -10.89 1.69 6.47
CA MET A 142 -10.52 3.07 6.09
C MET A 142 -10.93 3.34 4.64
N ASP A 143 -11.39 4.55 4.38
CA ASP A 143 -11.85 4.99 3.05
C ASP A 143 -10.69 5.23 2.08
N GLY A 144 -9.48 5.49 2.60
CA GLY A 144 -8.29 5.61 1.78
C GLY A 144 -7.04 6.07 2.52
N ALA A 145 -5.93 6.14 1.78
CA ALA A 145 -4.63 6.59 2.26
C ALA A 145 -4.07 7.77 1.43
N ILE A 146 -3.44 8.72 2.12
CA ILE A 146 -2.75 9.85 1.52
C ILE A 146 -1.27 9.67 1.83
N LEU A 147 -0.41 9.58 0.83
CA LEU A 147 1.03 9.40 0.99
C LEU A 147 1.72 10.70 0.58
N SER A 148 2.61 11.23 1.40
CA SER A 148 3.55 12.25 0.94
C SER A 148 4.48 11.66 -0.13
N LYS A 149 5.01 12.50 -1.02
CA LYS A 149 5.97 12.09 -2.05
C LYS A 149 7.21 11.37 -1.53
N ASP A 150 7.61 11.68 -0.30
CA ASP A 150 8.83 11.18 0.35
C ASP A 150 8.61 9.80 1.02
N CYS A 151 7.39 9.25 0.94
CA CYS A 151 7.15 7.86 1.30
C CYS A 151 7.90 6.91 0.36
N CYS A 152 8.24 5.73 0.86
CA CYS A 152 8.73 4.65 0.02
C CYS A 152 7.68 4.23 -1.03
N ASP A 153 8.13 3.59 -2.11
CA ASP A 153 7.28 3.28 -3.26
C ASP A 153 6.16 2.27 -2.89
N PRO A 154 4.87 2.64 -3.00
CA PRO A 154 3.76 1.72 -2.75
C PRO A 154 3.72 0.55 -3.74
N TYR A 155 4.30 0.73 -4.92
CA TYR A 155 4.40 -0.28 -5.98
C TYR A 155 5.72 -1.06 -5.96
N GLY A 156 6.56 -0.87 -4.94
CA GLY A 156 7.75 -1.68 -4.73
C GLY A 156 7.39 -3.12 -4.36
N PRO A 157 8.15 -4.15 -4.82
CA PRO A 157 7.86 -5.55 -4.52
C PRO A 157 7.72 -5.86 -3.02
N LYS A 158 8.58 -5.28 -2.17
CA LYS A 158 8.52 -5.44 -0.71
C LYS A 158 7.22 -4.86 -0.14
N THR A 159 6.81 -3.66 -0.57
CA THR A 159 5.55 -3.03 -0.12
C THR A 159 4.35 -3.86 -0.54
N ILE A 160 4.25 -4.23 -1.82
CA ILE A 160 3.13 -5.00 -2.36
C ILE A 160 2.98 -6.33 -1.60
N ARG A 161 4.11 -7.02 -1.37
CA ARG A 161 4.13 -8.26 -0.61
C ARG A 161 3.57 -8.08 0.80
N SER A 162 3.98 -7.02 1.50
CA SER A 162 3.47 -6.69 2.84
C SER A 162 1.98 -6.34 2.85
N THR A 163 1.43 -5.80 1.75
CA THR A 163 -0.01 -5.50 1.66
C THR A 163 -0.88 -6.75 1.58
N MET A 164 -0.34 -7.89 1.12
CA MET A 164 -1.09 -9.13 0.90
C MET A 164 -2.35 -8.96 0.05
N GLY A 165 -2.33 -8.06 -0.94
CA GLY A 165 -3.44 -7.79 -1.86
C GLY A 165 -4.31 -6.58 -1.49
N SER A 166 -4.16 -6.04 -0.26
CA SER A 166 -4.94 -4.89 0.21
C SER A 166 -4.77 -3.64 -0.65
N LEU A 167 -3.61 -3.49 -1.30
CA LEU A 167 -3.34 -2.41 -2.26
C LEU A 167 -4.38 -2.38 -3.39
N PHE A 168 -4.93 -3.54 -3.78
CA PHE A 168 -5.93 -3.65 -4.85
C PHE A 168 -7.32 -3.17 -4.45
N ARG A 169 -7.62 -3.03 -3.15
CA ARG A 169 -8.91 -2.52 -2.66
C ARG A 169 -8.85 -1.13 -2.09
N LEU A 170 -7.87 -0.82 -1.23
CA LEU A 170 -7.76 0.50 -0.60
C LEU A 170 -7.41 1.61 -1.62
N PRO A 171 -8.21 2.67 -1.77
CA PRO A 171 -7.84 3.88 -2.52
C PRO A 171 -6.66 4.60 -1.87
N PHE A 172 -5.73 5.09 -2.68
CA PHE A 172 -4.66 5.94 -2.16
C PHE A 172 -4.20 6.97 -3.18
N ILE A 173 -3.65 8.07 -2.69
CA ILE A 173 -2.96 9.07 -3.50
C ILE A 173 -1.56 9.36 -2.98
N GLN A 174 -0.69 9.79 -3.88
CA GLN A 174 0.59 10.36 -3.53
C GLN A 174 0.55 11.85 -3.84
N THR A 175 0.87 12.70 -2.85
CA THR A 175 0.86 14.16 -2.99
C THR A 175 2.26 14.75 -2.85
N GLU A 176 2.56 15.75 -3.67
CA GLU A 176 3.81 16.51 -3.60
C GLU A 176 3.82 17.53 -2.44
N ASP A 177 2.64 17.94 -1.99
CA ASP A 177 2.44 18.92 -0.92
C ASP A 177 1.41 18.39 0.09
N ILE A 178 1.88 17.61 1.05
CA ILE A 178 1.04 17.06 2.12
C ILE A 178 0.56 18.16 3.07
N VAL A 179 1.39 19.18 3.31
CA VAL A 179 1.08 20.30 4.23
C VAL A 179 -0.07 21.13 3.67
N GLY A 180 0.02 21.54 2.40
CA GLY A 180 -1.05 22.28 1.71
C GLY A 180 -2.34 21.49 1.64
N LEU A 181 -2.28 20.19 1.31
CA LEU A 181 -3.45 19.33 1.27
C LEU A 181 -4.13 19.19 2.64
N LEU A 182 -3.37 19.00 3.73
CA LEU A 182 -3.92 18.90 5.08
C LEU A 182 -4.58 20.21 5.53
N ARG A 183 -3.97 21.36 5.21
CA ARG A 183 -4.57 22.69 5.48
C ARG A 183 -5.89 22.86 4.74
N GLN A 184 -5.91 22.57 3.46
CA GLN A 184 -7.10 22.70 2.62
C GLN A 184 -8.24 21.79 3.10
N LEU A 185 -7.95 20.51 3.41
CA LEU A 185 -8.94 19.59 3.97
C LEU A 185 -9.45 20.07 5.33
N GLY A 186 -8.56 20.63 6.16
CA GLY A 186 -8.91 21.27 7.43
C GLY A 186 -9.88 22.45 7.25
N GLU A 187 -9.62 23.35 6.30
CA GLU A 187 -10.48 24.49 5.97
C GLU A 187 -11.87 24.05 5.49
N LEU A 188 -11.93 22.94 4.74
CA LEU A 188 -13.19 22.32 4.29
C LEU A 188 -13.95 21.56 5.39
N GLY A 189 -13.39 21.49 6.60
CA GLY A 189 -14.04 20.92 7.76
C GLY A 189 -13.59 19.52 8.16
N ALA A 190 -12.60 18.92 7.48
CA ALA A 190 -12.02 17.67 7.94
C ALA A 190 -11.32 17.84 9.30
N PHE A 191 -11.33 16.81 10.13
CA PHE A 191 -10.56 16.73 11.36
C PHE A 191 -9.22 16.06 11.08
N THR A 192 -8.15 16.86 11.04
CA THR A 192 -6.78 16.38 10.81
C THR A 192 -6.04 16.21 12.14
N TYR A 193 -5.45 15.04 12.35
CA TYR A 193 -4.76 14.67 13.58
C TYR A 193 -3.29 14.33 13.32
N ALA A 194 -2.37 14.98 14.02
CA ALA A 194 -0.96 14.60 14.03
C ALA A 194 -0.71 13.56 15.12
N SER A 195 -0.27 12.36 14.77
CA SER A 195 0.16 11.35 15.74
C SER A 195 1.54 11.70 16.28
N VAL A 196 1.62 11.98 17.58
CA VAL A 196 2.87 12.34 18.26
C VAL A 196 2.99 11.60 19.61
N PRO A 197 4.19 11.12 19.98
CA PRO A 197 4.43 10.57 21.31
C PRO A 197 4.61 11.68 22.35
N ASP A 198 3.58 12.50 22.55
CA ASP A 198 3.58 13.65 23.45
C ASP A 198 2.54 13.43 24.56
N PRO A 199 2.94 13.36 25.85
CA PRO A 199 1.99 13.16 26.96
C PRO A 199 1.03 14.35 27.17
N HIS A 200 1.32 15.52 26.61
CA HIS A 200 0.44 16.68 26.64
C HIS A 200 -0.53 16.73 25.46
N ALA A 201 -0.36 15.87 24.45
CA ALA A 201 -1.32 15.73 23.36
C ALA A 201 -2.58 14.98 23.83
N ARG A 202 -3.68 15.12 23.08
CA ARG A 202 -4.94 14.46 23.43
C ARG A 202 -4.80 12.95 23.26
N SER A 203 -5.13 12.19 24.30
CA SER A 203 -5.19 10.74 24.21
C SER A 203 -6.20 10.28 23.17
N VAL A 204 -5.80 9.34 22.31
CA VAL A 204 -6.70 8.70 21.33
C VAL A 204 -7.92 8.08 22.00
N THR A 205 -7.78 7.56 23.23
CA THR A 205 -8.87 6.90 23.98
C THR A 205 -9.99 7.87 24.39
N HIS A 206 -9.68 9.17 24.46
CA HIS A 206 -10.61 10.26 24.81
C HIS A 206 -11.01 11.10 23.59
N GLN A 207 -10.56 10.73 22.40
CA GLN A 207 -10.97 11.39 21.16
C GLN A 207 -12.31 10.80 20.69
N ASN A 208 -13.22 11.69 20.29
CA ASN A 208 -14.41 11.28 19.56
C ASN A 208 -14.17 11.55 18.08
N PHE A 209 -14.32 10.52 17.26
CA PHE A 209 -14.15 10.61 15.83
C PHE A 209 -15.52 10.68 15.17
N SER A 210 -15.80 11.82 14.54
CA SER A 210 -17.06 12.09 13.84
C SER A 210 -16.79 12.89 12.58
N GLY A 211 -17.59 12.71 11.53
CA GLY A 211 -17.35 13.34 10.23
C GLY A 211 -16.13 12.75 9.50
N CYS A 212 -15.46 13.56 8.68
CA CYS A 212 -14.25 13.19 7.94
C CYS A 212 -13.01 13.38 8.84
N ASN A 213 -12.32 12.28 9.15
CA ASN A 213 -11.16 12.23 10.03
C ASN A 213 -9.94 11.77 9.24
N ILE A 214 -8.82 12.47 9.42
CA ILE A 214 -7.55 12.20 8.74
C ILE A 214 -6.48 12.06 9.81
N LEU A 215 -5.97 10.84 9.97
CA LEU A 215 -4.93 10.53 10.95
C LEU A 215 -3.56 10.49 10.27
N CYS A 216 -2.65 11.36 10.70
CA CYS A 216 -1.31 11.46 10.16
C CYS A 216 -0.31 10.62 10.96
N ILE A 217 0.49 9.80 10.28
CA ILE A 217 1.58 9.00 10.85
C ILE A 217 2.89 9.46 10.24
N GLY A 218 3.86 9.77 11.09
CA GLY A 218 5.18 10.25 10.67
C GLY A 218 6.18 9.15 10.32
N ASN A 219 7.37 9.60 9.93
CA ASN A 219 8.53 8.77 9.67
C ASN A 219 8.96 7.98 10.91
N GLU A 220 9.52 6.79 10.70
CA GLU A 220 9.96 5.89 11.77
C GLU A 220 11.02 6.49 12.70
N SER A 221 11.91 7.32 12.17
CA SER A 221 13.05 7.87 12.91
C SER A 221 12.83 9.31 13.34
N HIS A 222 12.16 10.10 12.51
CA HIS A 222 12.02 11.55 12.72
C HIS A 222 10.61 11.98 13.14
N GLY A 223 9.64 11.07 13.12
CA GLY A 223 8.24 11.42 13.30
C GLY A 223 7.73 12.34 12.18
N MET A 224 6.75 13.18 12.52
CA MET A 224 6.23 14.21 11.61
C MET A 224 7.05 15.50 11.72
N ALA A 225 7.27 16.19 10.60
CA ALA A 225 7.89 17.50 10.59
C ALA A 225 7.02 18.55 11.29
N ALA A 226 7.64 19.59 11.82
CA ALA A 226 6.92 20.63 12.58
C ALA A 226 5.81 21.32 11.77
N GLU A 227 6.04 21.51 10.46
CA GLU A 227 5.05 22.09 9.54
C GLU A 227 3.86 21.16 9.25
N GLU A 228 4.10 19.84 9.19
CA GLU A 228 3.03 18.82 9.04
C GLU A 228 2.17 18.77 10.31
N ILE A 229 2.80 18.82 11.48
CA ILE A 229 2.10 18.89 12.77
C ILE A 229 1.28 20.18 12.85
N ALA A 230 1.83 21.32 12.43
CA ALA A 230 1.15 22.62 12.43
C ALA A 230 0.00 22.71 11.41
N ALA A 231 0.03 21.89 10.35
CA ALA A 231 -1.08 21.77 9.40
C ALA A 231 -2.26 20.95 9.95
N CYS A 232 -2.04 20.17 11.00
CA CYS A 232 -3.09 19.38 11.65
C CYS A 232 -3.86 20.23 12.68
N LYS A 233 -5.18 20.02 12.77
CA LYS A 233 -6.03 20.71 13.75
C LYS A 233 -5.74 20.31 15.19
N GLN A 234 -5.28 19.07 15.41
CA GLN A 234 -5.05 18.56 16.76
C GLN A 234 -3.90 17.54 16.78
N LYS A 235 -3.16 17.51 17.89
CA LYS A 235 -2.23 16.41 18.19
C LYS A 235 -2.98 15.26 18.88
N LEU A 236 -2.68 14.03 18.50
CA LEU A 236 -3.14 12.81 19.17
C LEU A 236 -1.95 11.98 19.64
N THR A 237 -2.12 11.31 20.77
CA THR A 237 -1.11 10.41 21.35
C THR A 237 -1.72 9.08 21.76
N ILE A 238 -0.91 8.02 21.69
CA ILE A 238 -1.20 6.73 22.33
C ILE A 238 -0.60 6.81 23.75
N PRO A 239 -1.40 6.67 24.82
CA PRO A 239 -0.85 6.61 26.16
C PRO A 239 0.14 5.45 26.32
N MET A 240 1.37 5.74 26.72
CA MET A 240 2.43 4.76 26.97
C MET A 240 2.80 4.77 28.44
N GLN A 241 2.83 3.59 29.08
CA GLN A 241 3.22 3.42 30.48
C GLN A 241 4.69 3.00 30.65
N GLY A 242 5.32 2.53 29.57
CA GLY A 242 6.70 2.06 29.57
C GLY A 242 7.72 3.19 29.42
N ARG A 243 9.00 2.81 29.34
CA ARG A 243 10.13 3.73 29.11
C ARG A 243 10.46 3.95 27.63
N THR A 244 9.74 3.28 26.73
CA THR A 244 9.99 3.44 25.29
C THR A 244 9.49 4.80 24.83
N GLU A 245 10.26 5.44 23.96
CA GLU A 245 9.96 6.78 23.46
C GLU A 245 8.91 6.76 22.34
N SER A 246 8.74 5.62 21.66
CA SER A 246 7.81 5.49 20.54
C SER A 246 7.48 4.04 20.21
N LEU A 247 6.35 3.81 19.56
CA LEU A 247 6.00 2.53 18.93
C LEU A 247 6.49 2.51 17.47
N ASN A 248 6.66 1.29 16.92
CA ASN A 248 6.83 1.13 15.47
C ASN A 248 5.65 1.78 14.72
N ALA A 249 5.93 2.46 13.60
CA ALA A 249 4.93 3.23 12.84
C ALA A 249 3.71 2.40 12.42
N GLY A 250 3.92 1.15 11.97
CA GLY A 250 2.83 0.23 11.63
C GLY A 250 1.95 -0.14 12.83
N ILE A 251 2.58 -0.36 13.99
CA ILE A 251 1.87 -0.66 15.24
C ILE A 251 1.09 0.56 15.75
N ALA A 252 1.71 1.74 15.73
CA ALA A 252 1.05 2.98 16.12
C ALA A 252 -0.17 3.26 15.24
N ALA A 253 0.00 3.15 13.92
CA ALA A 253 -1.08 3.31 12.95
C ALA A 253 -2.22 2.31 13.22
N ALA A 254 -1.91 1.04 13.49
CA ALA A 254 -2.91 0.03 13.80
C ALA A 254 -3.74 0.37 15.05
N ILE A 255 -3.09 0.77 16.15
CA ILE A 255 -3.78 1.14 17.40
C ILE A 255 -4.69 2.36 17.17
N LEU A 256 -4.16 3.38 16.51
CA LEU A 256 -4.89 4.62 16.28
C LEU A 256 -6.07 4.42 15.31
N MET A 257 -5.88 3.66 14.22
CA MET A 257 -6.96 3.32 13.29
C MET A 257 -8.04 2.46 13.96
N TRP A 258 -7.65 1.50 14.81
CA TRP A 258 -8.60 0.69 15.55
C TRP A 258 -9.43 1.56 16.50
N GLU A 259 -8.79 2.43 17.28
CA GLU A 259 -9.49 3.38 18.15
C GLU A 259 -10.39 4.35 17.38
N MET A 260 -9.95 4.79 16.20
CA MET A 260 -10.73 5.67 15.31
C MET A 260 -11.98 4.99 14.76
N SER A 261 -11.87 3.72 14.35
CA SER A 261 -12.95 2.95 13.72
C SER A 261 -13.81 2.15 14.70
N ARG A 262 -13.37 1.92 15.95
CA ARG A 262 -14.00 0.93 16.86
C ARG A 262 -15.50 1.12 17.08
N LYS A 263 -16.01 2.36 17.00
CA LYS A 263 -17.44 2.65 17.18
C LYS A 263 -18.27 2.22 15.97
N ALA A 264 -17.69 2.18 14.77
CA ALA A 264 -18.35 1.68 13.56
C ALA A 264 -18.62 0.17 13.62
N PHE A 265 -17.84 -0.59 14.41
CA PHE A 265 -18.04 -2.03 14.64
C PHE A 265 -19.08 -2.38 15.70
N LYS A 266 -19.62 -1.40 16.44
CA LYS A 266 -20.63 -1.63 17.48
C LYS A 266 -22.06 -1.68 16.92
N GLN A 267 -22.23 -2.21 15.71
CA GLN A 267 -23.56 -2.50 15.15
C GLN A 267 -24.24 -3.62 15.94
#